data_AF-A0A4P5SWU3-F1
#
_entry.id   AF-A0A4P5SWU3-F1
#
_cell.length_a   1.000
_cell.length_b   1.000
_cell.length_c   1.000
_cell.angle_alpha   90.00
_cell.angle_beta   90.00
_cell.angle_gamma   90.00
#
_symmetry.space_group_name_H-M   'P 1'
#
loop_
_entity.id
_entity.type
_entity.pdbx_description
1 polymer ?
#
loop_
_entity_poly.entity_id
_entity_poly.type
_entity_poly.pdbx_seq_one_letter_code
_entity_poly.pdbx_strand_id
1 'polypeptide(L)' 'MAITPGSSGLQAPSRVLLNQIRTIDRCRLDRYAGRLSPEELARVDDAIKVSLGLIPL' A
#
# COMPACT_ATOMS: atom_id res chain seq x y z
N MET A 1 8.11 -0.62 -1.03
CA MET A 1 8.16 0.70 -0.37
C MET A 1 7.98 0.57 1.13
N ALA A 2 8.90 1.08 1.96
CA ALA A 2 8.81 1.02 3.42
C ALA A 2 7.82 2.08 3.95
N ILE A 3 7.04 1.69 4.97
CA ILE A 3 6.06 2.50 5.67
C ILE A 3 6.50 2.64 7.12
N THR A 4 6.52 3.88 7.61
CA THR A 4 6.89 4.18 9.00
C THR A 4 5.66 4.10 9.90
N PRO A 5 5.75 3.50 11.10
CA PRO A 5 4.60 3.29 11.99
C PRO A 5 3.93 4.58 12.49
N GLY A 6 4.65 5.72 12.53
CA GLY A 6 4.12 6.98 13.07
C GLY A 6 3.04 7.69 12.23
N SER A 7 3.13 7.64 10.89
CA SER A 7 2.18 8.32 9.99
C SER A 7 1.03 7.42 9.52
N SER A 8 1.20 6.11 9.64
CA SER A 8 0.37 5.12 8.94
C SER A 8 -0.67 4.40 9.81
N GLY A 9 -0.57 4.52 11.14
CA GLY A 9 -1.36 3.73 12.10
C GLY A 9 -0.84 2.31 12.33
N LEU A 10 0.27 1.93 11.67
CA LEU A 10 0.92 0.64 11.87
C LEU A 10 1.74 0.63 13.16
N GLN A 11 1.81 -0.52 13.83
CA GLN A 11 2.56 -0.69 15.08
C GLN A 11 4.06 -0.92 14.86
N ALA A 12 4.46 -1.26 13.62
CA ALA A 12 5.84 -1.61 13.28
C ALA A 12 6.21 -1.11 11.87
N PRO A 13 7.51 -0.91 11.59
CA PRO A 13 8.00 -0.69 10.24
C PRO A 13 7.52 -1.79 9.30
N SER A 14 6.87 -1.38 8.22
CA SER A 14 6.16 -2.29 7.32
C SER A 14 6.50 -2.00 5.86
N ARG A 15 6.09 -2.88 4.95
CA ARG A 15 6.35 -2.70 3.51
C ARG A 15 5.12 -3.09 2.69
N VAL A 16 4.78 -2.29 1.68
CA VAL A 16 3.74 -2.65 0.70
C VAL A 16 4.30 -3.63 -0.33
N LEU A 17 3.57 -4.72 -0.58
CA LEU A 17 3.90 -5.78 -1.55
C LEU A 17 2.97 -5.71 -2.76
N LEU A 18 3.45 -5.13 -3.86
CA LEU A 18 2.64 -4.90 -5.07
C LEU A 18 2.48 -6.14 -5.95
N ASN A 19 3.36 -7.12 -5.76
CA ASN A 19 3.21 -8.44 -6.37
C ASN A 19 2.11 -9.30 -5.71
N GLN A 20 1.47 -8.82 -4.64
CA GLN A 20 0.42 -9.54 -3.90
C GLN A 20 -0.92 -8.80 -3.90
N ILE A 21 -1.21 -8.01 -4.94
CA ILE A 21 -2.50 -7.35 -5.09
C ILE A 21 -3.59 -8.41 -5.29
N ARG A 22 -4.67 -8.31 -4.50
CA ARG A 22 -5.82 -9.23 -4.54
C ARG A 22 -7.14 -8.49 -4.38
N THR A 23 -8.15 -8.92 -5.12
CA THR A 23 -9.54 -8.51 -4.88
C THR A 23 -10.09 -9.26 -3.66
N ILE A 24 -10.72 -8.55 -2.73
CA ILE A 24 -11.35 -9.13 -1.53
C ILE A 24 -12.78 -8.62 -1.39
N ASP A 25 -13.66 -9.45 -0.85
CA ASP A 25 -14.99 -8.99 -0.42
C ASP A 25 -14.89 -8.13 0.85
N ARG A 26 -15.84 -7.19 1.03
CA ARG A 26 -15.87 -6.28 2.18
C ARG A 26 -16.02 -7.02 3.51
N CYS A 27 -16.67 -8.18 3.56
CA CYS A 27 -16.80 -8.99 4.77
C CYS A 27 -15.45 -9.46 5.36
N ARG A 28 -14.37 -9.45 4.56
CA ARG A 28 -13.03 -9.82 5.00
C ARG A 28 -12.27 -8.69 5.69
N LEU A 29 -12.81 -7.48 5.67
CA LEU A 29 -12.26 -6.34 6.39
C LEU A 29 -12.79 -6.36 7.83
N ASP A 30 -11.89 -6.37 8.79
CA ASP A 30 -12.21 -6.43 10.22
C ASP A 30 -12.18 -5.03 10.86
N ARG A 31 -10.98 -4.46 11.00
CA ARG A 31 -10.77 -3.15 11.63
C ARG A 31 -9.99 -2.19 10.74
N TYR A 32 -10.24 -0.90 10.93
CA TYR A 32 -9.44 0.15 10.31
C TYR A 32 -8.06 0.22 10.95
N ALA A 33 -7.00 -0.05 10.17
CA ALA A 33 -5.62 -0.06 10.65
C ALA A 33 -4.96 1.33 10.67
N GLY A 34 -5.48 2.29 9.91
CA GLY A 34 -4.89 3.62 9.73
C GLY A 34 -4.91 4.06 8.27
N ARG A 35 -4.13 5.10 7.96
CA ARG A 35 -4.09 5.72 6.62
C ARG A 35 -2.65 6.02 6.22
N LEU A 36 -2.32 5.75 4.97
CA LEU A 36 -1.09 6.29 4.38
C LEU A 36 -1.25 7.78 4.10
N SER A 37 -0.16 8.54 4.20
CA SER A 37 -0.15 9.95 3.78
C SER A 37 -0.38 10.06 2.26
N PRO A 38 -0.82 11.22 1.75
CA PRO A 38 -0.95 11.44 0.31
C PRO A 38 0.34 11.15 -0.47
N GLU A 39 1.49 11.51 0.10
CA GLU A 39 2.82 11.31 -0.50
C GLU A 39 3.21 9.82 -0.52
N GLU A 40 2.87 9.08 0.54
CA GLU A 40 3.03 7.62 0.58
C GLU A 40 2.14 6.97 -0.48
N LEU A 41 0.87 7.37 -0.57
CA LEU A 41 -0.07 6.80 -1.53
C LEU A 41 0.34 7.07 -2.98
N ALA A 42 0.86 8.27 -3.28
CA ALA A 42 1.39 8.60 -4.60
C ALA A 42 2.55 7.68 -5.02
N ARG A 43 3.49 7.40 -4.10
CA ARG A 43 4.58 6.46 -4.35
C ARG A 43 4.09 5.02 -4.54
N VAL A 44 2.99 4.63 -3.88
CA VAL A 44 2.34 3.33 -4.11
C VAL A 44 1.76 3.27 -5.53
N ASP A 45 1.07 4.33 -5.98
CA ASP A 45 0.50 4.40 -7.33
C ASP A 45 1.56 4.26 -8.42
N ASP A 46 2.67 4.98 -8.30
CA ASP A 46 3.78 4.89 -9.26
C ASP A 46 4.39 3.49 -9.30
N ALA A 47 4.56 2.87 -8.13
CA ALA A 47 5.07 1.52 -8.06
C ALA A 47 4.07 0.47 -8.57
N ILE A 48 2.75 0.73 -8.51
CA ILE A 48 1.72 -0.13 -9.14
C ILE A 48 1.86 -0.09 -10.66
N LYS A 49 2.07 1.10 -11.24
CA LYS A 49 2.28 1.26 -12.68
C LYS A 49 3.46 0.42 -13.17
N VAL A 50 4.56 0.42 -12.43
CA VAL A 50 5.72 -0.44 -12.71
C VAL A 50 5.36 -1.92 -12.56
N SER A 51 4.75 -2.30 -11.43
CA SER A 51 4.44 -3.71 -11.11
C SER A 51 3.46 -4.36 -12.08
N LEU A 52 2.58 -3.57 -12.71
CA LEU A 52 1.59 -4.03 -13.69
C LEU A 52 2.02 -3.77 -15.14
N GLY A 53 3.22 -3.20 -15.37
CA GLY A 53 3.72 -2.90 -16.72
C GLY A 53 2.93 -1.82 -17.46
N LEU A 54 2.31 -0.88 -16.74
CA LEU A 54 1.51 0.21 -17.29
C LEU A 54 2.36 1.38 -17.81
N ILE A 55 3.66 1.38 -17.49
CA ILE A 55 4.64 2.36 -17.98
C ILE A 55 5.86 1.65 -18.54
N PRO A 56 6.57 2.26 -19.51
CA PRO A 56 7.85 1.76 -19.99
C PRO A 56 8.88 1.71 -18.85
N LEU A 57 9.73 0.70 -18.86
CA LEU A 57 10.88 0.58 -17.96
C LEU A 57 12.02 1.51 -18.39
#